data_AF-A0A419ZR93-F1
#
_entry.id   AF-A0A419ZR93-F1
#
_cell.length_a   1.000
_cell.length_b   1.000
_cell.length_c   1.000
_cell.angle_alpha   90.00
_cell.angle_beta   90.00
_cell.angle_gamma   90.00
#
_symmetry.space_group_name_H-M   'P 1'
#
loop_
_entity.id
_entity.type
_entity.pdbx_description
1 polymer ?
#
loop_
_entity_poly.entity_id
_entity_poly.type
_entity_poly.pdbx_seq_one_letter_code
_entity_poly.pdbx_strand_id
1 'polypeptide(L)'
;MESRSNARRRAVMSRLESIVHATARETVPETQPKPESAAAANIDSLDILEVLFMLCKKDGLQVAGDPKSAFAHFDSGTRTLHVYARDTKAVDIASDPKSTMLAALDYAQVQGASFEAGDGFAVCTVKGVTAHGYTYGEAAVRALAKLKVSPGSQTSTAETEDSP
;
A
#
# COMPACT_ATOMS: atom_id res chain seq x y z
N MET A 1 -20.67 8.19 48.23
CA MET A 1 -20.19 8.55 46.87
C MET A 1 -19.12 7.56 46.48
N GLU A 2 -19.52 6.41 45.95
CA GLU A 2 -18.60 5.37 45.50
C GLU A 2 -18.19 5.61 44.05
N SER A 3 -16.88 5.52 43.83
CA SER A 3 -16.18 5.90 42.61
C SER A 3 -16.54 4.96 41.45
N ARG A 4 -16.81 5.56 40.28
CA ARG A 4 -17.11 4.92 38.98
C ARG A 4 -16.06 3.89 38.51
N SER A 5 -14.94 3.78 39.23
CA SER A 5 -13.88 2.78 39.07
C SER A 5 -14.31 1.35 39.40
N ASN A 6 -15.26 1.14 40.31
CA ASN A 6 -15.66 -0.21 40.76
C ASN A 6 -16.72 -0.89 39.86
N ALA A 7 -17.36 -0.15 38.95
CA ALA A 7 -18.35 -0.70 38.02
C ALA A 7 -17.71 -1.37 36.78
N ARG A 8 -16.51 -0.95 36.37
CA ARG A 8 -15.82 -1.51 35.19
C ARG A 8 -15.04 -2.79 35.47
N ARG A 9 -14.68 -3.06 36.72
CA ARG A 9 -14.02 -4.33 37.12
C ARG A 9 -14.98 -5.52 37.27
N ARG A 10 -16.29 -5.29 37.38
CA ARG A 10 -17.31 -6.37 37.46
C ARG A 10 -17.79 -6.90 36.10
N ALA A 11 -17.51 -6.23 35.00
CA ALA A 11 -18.00 -6.61 33.67
C ALA A 11 -17.08 -7.57 32.89
N VAL A 12 -15.85 -7.80 33.35
CA VAL A 12 -14.85 -8.62 32.62
C VAL A 12 -14.63 -10.01 33.27
N MET A 13 -15.13 -10.24 34.48
CA MET A 13 -15.04 -11.54 35.19
C MET A 13 -16.31 -12.39 35.11
N SER A 14 -17.23 -12.09 34.17
CA SER A 14 -18.52 -12.80 34.01
C SER A 14 -18.58 -13.70 32.76
N ARG A 15 -17.44 -14.08 32.19
CA ARG A 15 -17.39 -14.93 30.98
C ARG A 15 -16.60 -16.23 31.16
N LEU A 16 -16.39 -16.64 32.41
CA LEU A 16 -15.58 -17.81 32.77
C LEU A 16 -16.33 -18.92 33.56
N GLU A 17 -17.66 -18.89 33.66
CA GLU A 17 -18.43 -19.98 34.31
C GLU A 17 -19.79 -20.24 33.64
N SER A 18 -19.78 -20.91 32.49
CA SER A 18 -20.95 -21.71 32.10
C SER A 18 -20.51 -22.86 31.21
N ILE A 19 -20.05 -23.91 31.88
CA ILE A 19 -19.93 -25.26 31.32
C ILE A 19 -21.00 -26.10 32.05
N VAL A 20 -21.55 -27.09 31.34
CA VAL A 20 -22.21 -28.31 31.83
C VAL A 20 -23.75 -28.26 32.06
N HIS A 21 -24.53 -28.74 31.07
CA HIS A 21 -25.33 -29.98 31.17
C HIS A 21 -26.33 -30.15 30.01
N ALA A 22 -26.01 -31.04 29.08
CA ALA A 22 -26.99 -31.94 28.43
C ALA A 22 -26.23 -33.08 27.74
N THR A 23 -26.17 -34.21 28.41
CA THR A 23 -25.64 -35.49 27.94
C THR A 23 -26.68 -36.21 27.09
N ALA A 24 -26.30 -36.65 25.89
CA ALA A 24 -26.88 -37.82 25.24
C ALA A 24 -25.76 -38.55 24.47
N ARG A 25 -25.52 -39.81 24.86
CA ARG A 25 -24.57 -40.75 24.24
C ARG A 25 -25.19 -41.35 22.99
N GLU A 26 -24.44 -41.41 21.90
CA GLU A 26 -24.50 -42.53 20.95
C GLU A 26 -23.15 -42.70 20.22
N THR A 27 -22.87 -43.92 19.79
CA THR A 27 -21.55 -44.57 19.64
C THR A 27 -20.87 -44.41 18.26
N VAL A 28 -19.58 -44.03 18.28
CA VAL A 28 -18.36 -44.35 17.45
C VAL A 28 -18.58 -45.24 16.18
N PRO A 29 -18.01 -44.93 14.98
CA PRO A 29 -16.55 -44.83 14.79
C PRO A 29 -15.95 -43.66 13.99
N GLU A 30 -14.94 -43.08 14.64
CA GLU A 30 -13.63 -42.65 14.13
C GLU A 30 -13.44 -42.63 12.60
N THR A 31 -13.53 -41.45 11.99
CA THR A 31 -12.71 -41.07 10.83
C THR A 31 -12.58 -39.55 10.79
N GLN A 32 -11.56 -39.01 11.45
CA GLN A 32 -10.91 -37.77 11.01
C GLN A 32 -9.41 -38.07 10.91
N PRO A 33 -8.76 -37.67 9.83
CA PRO A 33 -8.28 -36.30 9.81
C PRO A 33 -8.42 -35.62 8.45
N LYS A 34 -9.04 -34.45 8.44
CA LYS A 34 -8.53 -33.37 7.61
C LYS A 34 -8.89 -32.03 8.26
N PRO A 35 -8.06 -31.51 9.18
CA PRO A 35 -7.92 -30.07 9.17
C PRO A 35 -7.39 -29.75 7.77
N GLU A 36 -8.16 -28.99 6.99
CA GLU A 36 -7.56 -28.11 6.00
C GLU A 36 -6.63 -27.17 6.77
N SER A 37 -5.43 -27.66 7.06
CA SER A 37 -4.27 -26.81 7.24
C SER A 37 -4.09 -26.14 5.90
N ALA A 38 -4.71 -24.97 5.76
CA ALA A 38 -4.09 -23.90 5.01
C ALA A 38 -2.62 -23.94 5.42
N ALA A 39 -1.75 -24.27 4.47
CA ALA A 39 -0.35 -24.56 4.70
C ALA A 39 0.20 -23.60 5.74
N ALA A 40 0.46 -24.10 6.95
CA ALA A 40 1.25 -23.36 7.90
C ALA A 40 2.60 -23.25 7.21
N ALA A 41 2.81 -22.13 6.50
CA ALA A 41 4.10 -21.82 5.89
C ALA A 41 5.12 -22.08 6.98
N ASN A 42 6.06 -23.00 6.72
CA ASN A 42 7.04 -23.40 7.70
C ASN A 42 7.84 -22.14 8.04
N ILE A 43 7.49 -21.49 9.16
CA ILE A 43 8.00 -20.16 9.52
C ILE A 43 9.53 -20.22 9.61
N ASP A 44 10.06 -21.37 10.02
CA ASP A 44 11.50 -21.63 10.14
C ASP A 44 12.23 -21.64 8.78
N SER A 45 11.50 -21.74 7.68
CA SER A 45 12.05 -21.69 6.31
C SER A 45 11.99 -20.31 5.66
N LEU A 46 11.32 -19.35 6.29
CA LEU A 46 11.15 -18.00 5.76
C LEU A 46 12.30 -17.10 6.17
N ASP A 47 12.64 -16.14 5.30
CA ASP A 47 13.56 -15.08 5.66
C ASP A 47 12.92 -14.14 6.70
N ILE A 48 13.76 -13.51 7.53
CA ILE A 48 13.31 -12.63 8.61
C ILE A 48 12.39 -11.50 8.12
N LEU A 49 12.61 -10.98 6.91
CA LEU A 49 11.80 -9.92 6.34
C LEU A 49 10.41 -10.43 5.94
N GLU A 50 10.32 -11.66 5.44
CA GLU A 50 9.05 -12.34 5.14
C GLU A 50 8.28 -12.66 6.42
N VAL A 51 8.97 -13.11 7.48
CA VAL A 51 8.36 -13.31 8.80
C VAL A 51 7.78 -12.00 9.35
N LEU A 52 8.55 -10.90 9.28
CA LEU A 52 8.09 -9.59 9.74
C LEU A 52 6.88 -9.09 8.95
N PHE A 53 6.89 -9.26 7.63
CA PHE A 53 5.75 -8.92 6.78
C PHE A 53 4.48 -9.68 7.17
N MET A 54 4.61 -10.99 7.42
CA MET A 54 3.48 -11.81 7.88
C MET A 54 2.95 -11.35 9.25
N LEU A 55 3.83 -11.02 10.19
CA LEU A 55 3.43 -10.50 11.50
C LEU A 55 2.64 -9.21 11.36
N CYS A 56 3.15 -8.24 10.58
CA CYS A 56 2.43 -6.99 10.33
C CYS A 56 1.04 -7.23 9.72
N LYS A 57 0.91 -8.15 8.76
CA LYS A 57 -0.39 -8.54 8.19
C LYS A 57 -1.32 -9.16 9.24
N LYS A 58 -0.81 -10.05 10.10
CA LYS A 58 -1.61 -10.70 11.15
C LYS A 58 -2.08 -9.72 12.22
N ASP A 59 -1.30 -8.68 12.49
CA ASP A 59 -1.66 -7.58 13.40
C ASP A 59 -2.65 -6.58 12.77
N GLY A 60 -3.07 -6.82 11.52
CA GLY A 60 -4.03 -5.97 10.80
C GLY A 60 -3.43 -4.71 10.19
N LEU A 61 -2.11 -4.60 10.12
CA LEU A 61 -1.44 -3.44 9.52
C LEU A 61 -1.57 -3.47 7.99
N GLN A 62 -1.84 -2.30 7.41
CA GLN A 62 -1.75 -2.11 5.97
C GLN A 62 -0.29 -1.99 5.56
N VAL A 63 0.26 -3.11 5.08
CA VAL A 63 1.60 -3.16 4.45
C VAL A 63 1.52 -3.03 2.94
N ALA A 64 2.50 -2.35 2.35
CA ALA A 64 2.73 -2.22 0.91
C ALA A 64 4.19 -2.58 0.58
N GLY A 65 4.42 -3.21 -0.57
CA GLY A 65 5.76 -3.62 -1.03
C GLY A 65 5.91 -5.12 -1.21
N ASP A 66 7.15 -5.57 -1.36
CA ASP A 66 7.54 -6.97 -1.58
C ASP A 66 8.38 -7.47 -0.39
N PRO A 67 7.92 -8.48 0.36
CA PRO A 67 8.63 -9.00 1.53
C PRO A 67 10.00 -9.61 1.21
N LYS A 68 10.32 -9.89 -0.06
CA LYS A 68 11.65 -10.39 -0.45
C LYS A 68 12.69 -9.28 -0.59
N SER A 69 12.25 -8.05 -0.85
CA SER A 69 13.11 -6.89 -1.14
C SER A 69 12.93 -5.76 -0.13
N ALA A 70 11.76 -5.11 -0.13
CA ALA A 70 11.40 -4.05 0.79
C ALA A 70 9.88 -3.89 0.92
N PHE A 71 9.41 -3.58 2.13
CA PHE A 71 8.02 -3.23 2.40
C PHE A 71 7.90 -2.13 3.45
N ALA A 72 6.75 -1.49 3.50
CA ALA A 72 6.46 -0.42 4.43
C ALA A 72 5.04 -0.53 5.01
N HIS A 73 4.85 0.03 6.19
CA HIS A 73 3.54 0.32 6.74
C HIS A 73 3.55 1.67 7.45
N PHE A 74 2.38 2.28 7.52
CA PHE A 74 2.21 3.55 8.22
C PHE A 74 1.61 3.31 9.60
N ASP A 75 2.32 3.71 10.64
CA ASP A 75 1.79 3.77 12.00
C ASP A 75 1.05 5.10 12.20
N SER A 76 -0.28 5.02 12.25
CA SER A 76 -1.13 6.19 12.47
C SER A 76 -1.00 6.81 13.86
N GLY A 77 -0.58 6.03 14.87
CA GLY A 77 -0.43 6.49 16.25
C GLY A 77 0.79 7.38 16.41
N THR A 78 1.93 6.99 15.83
CA THR A 78 3.17 7.78 15.86
C THR A 78 3.33 8.70 14.64
N ARG A 79 2.48 8.57 13.62
CA ARG A 79 2.59 9.26 12.32
C ARG A 79 3.89 8.93 11.58
N THR A 80 4.39 7.71 11.76
CA THR A 80 5.69 7.28 11.18
C THR A 80 5.48 6.25 10.07
N LEU A 81 6.17 6.44 8.95
CA LEU A 81 6.30 5.39 7.93
C LEU A 81 7.48 4.49 8.32
N HIS A 82 7.20 3.24 8.65
CA HIS A 82 8.24 2.23 8.89
C HIS A 82 8.55 1.53 7.58
N VAL A 83 9.81 1.57 7.16
CA VAL A 83 10.30 0.90 5.96
C VAL A 83 11.31 -0.17 6.37
N TYR A 84 11.09 -1.39 5.92
CA TYR A 84 12.00 -2.51 6.11
C TYR A 84 12.52 -2.94 4.75
N ALA A 85 13.85 -3.00 4.61
CA ALA A 85 14.49 -3.33 3.35
C ALA A 85 15.75 -4.16 3.59
N ARG A 86 16.02 -5.08 2.66
CA ARG A 86 17.26 -5.87 2.69
C ARG A 86 18.49 -5.03 2.31
N ASP A 87 18.30 -4.10 1.38
CA ASP A 87 19.31 -3.16 0.89
C ASP A 87 18.70 -1.77 0.85
N THR A 88 19.46 -0.75 1.26
CA THR A 88 19.04 0.65 1.18
C THR A 88 18.75 1.09 -0.26
N LYS A 89 19.35 0.44 -1.27
CA LYS A 89 19.05 0.67 -2.69
C LYS A 89 17.64 0.26 -3.11
N ALA A 90 16.94 -0.55 -2.32
CA ALA A 90 15.55 -0.90 -2.57
C ALA A 90 14.56 0.20 -2.12
N VAL A 91 15.06 1.26 -1.46
CA VAL A 91 14.24 2.34 -0.93
C VAL A 91 14.76 3.67 -1.48
N ASP A 92 13.91 4.36 -2.24
CA ASP A 92 14.14 5.76 -2.61
C ASP A 92 13.33 6.67 -1.68
N ILE A 93 14.01 7.56 -0.96
CA ILE A 93 13.38 8.54 -0.06
C ILE A 93 13.52 9.92 -0.68
N ALA A 94 12.49 10.35 -1.41
CA ALA A 94 12.37 11.71 -1.88
C ALA A 94 11.85 12.62 -0.75
N SER A 95 12.76 13.13 0.09
CA SER A 95 12.43 14.00 1.23
C SER A 95 12.25 15.46 0.85
N ASP A 96 12.69 15.86 -0.35
CA ASP A 96 12.59 17.22 -0.87
C ASP A 96 11.49 17.32 -1.94
N PRO A 97 10.39 18.03 -1.66
CA PRO A 97 9.35 18.31 -2.65
C PRO A 97 9.89 19.00 -3.90
N LYS A 98 10.95 19.83 -3.80
CA LYS A 98 11.54 20.49 -4.97
C LYS A 98 12.23 19.49 -5.89
N SER A 99 13.04 18.59 -5.33
CA SER A 99 13.69 17.51 -6.08
C SER A 99 12.65 16.61 -6.77
N THR A 100 11.55 16.30 -6.09
CA THR A 100 10.44 15.52 -6.68
C THR A 100 9.75 16.27 -7.82
N MET A 101 9.52 17.58 -7.66
CA MET A 101 8.94 18.44 -8.69
C MET A 101 9.85 18.59 -9.91
N LEU A 102 11.17 18.65 -9.72
CA LEU A 102 12.15 18.67 -10.80
C LEU A 102 12.14 17.34 -11.57
N ALA A 103 12.14 16.20 -10.86
CA ALA A 103 12.06 14.90 -11.51
C ALA A 103 10.78 14.73 -12.36
N ALA A 104 9.64 15.24 -11.87
CA ALA A 104 8.40 15.22 -12.63
C ALA A 104 8.46 16.13 -13.88
N LEU A 105 9.15 17.27 -13.77
CA LEU A 105 9.37 18.19 -14.89
C LEU A 105 10.27 17.54 -15.95
N ASP A 106 11.40 16.97 -15.55
CA ASP A 106 12.33 16.27 -16.44
C ASP A 106 11.62 15.12 -17.17
N TYR A 107 10.85 14.32 -16.43
CA TYR A 107 10.07 13.23 -17.00
C TYR A 107 9.01 13.73 -18.00
N ALA A 108 8.31 14.82 -17.69
CA ALA A 108 7.35 15.42 -18.61
C ALA A 108 8.03 15.92 -19.89
N GLN A 109 9.20 16.55 -19.79
CA GLN A 109 9.98 17.00 -20.95
C GLN A 109 10.41 15.85 -21.85
N VAL A 110 10.90 14.74 -21.26
CA VAL A 110 11.23 13.52 -22.01
C VAL A 110 10.01 12.95 -22.75
N GLN A 111 8.81 13.14 -22.20
CA GLN A 111 7.54 12.74 -22.83
C GLN A 111 7.03 13.75 -23.88
N GLY A 112 7.81 14.78 -24.22
CA GLY A 112 7.46 15.80 -25.20
C GLY A 112 6.52 16.88 -24.66
N ALA A 113 6.55 17.16 -23.35
CA ALA A 113 5.74 18.22 -22.77
C ALA A 113 6.21 19.61 -23.18
N SER A 114 5.25 20.52 -23.41
CA SER A 114 5.49 21.96 -23.49
C SER A 114 5.03 22.65 -22.20
N PHE A 115 5.62 23.83 -21.94
CA PHE A 115 5.38 24.60 -20.75
C PHE A 115 5.16 26.08 -21.09
N GLU A 116 4.19 26.69 -20.42
CA GLU A 116 3.87 28.11 -20.55
C GLU A 116 3.73 28.72 -19.16
N ALA A 117 4.28 29.93 -18.96
CA ALA A 117 4.08 30.70 -17.74
C ALA A 117 3.05 31.81 -17.99
N GLY A 118 2.20 32.01 -17.00
CA GLY A 118 1.34 33.20 -16.87
C GLY A 118 1.59 33.89 -15.54
N ASP A 119 0.84 34.96 -15.28
CA ASP A 119 0.96 35.73 -14.03
C ASP A 119 0.57 34.89 -12.81
N GLY A 120 1.58 34.36 -12.12
CA GLY A 120 1.41 33.55 -10.90
C GLY A 120 1.03 32.09 -11.14
N PHE A 121 1.10 31.59 -12.37
CA PHE A 121 0.83 30.18 -12.68
C PHE A 121 1.68 29.65 -13.83
N ALA A 122 1.74 28.33 -13.92
CA ALA A 122 2.38 27.57 -14.98
C ALA A 122 1.37 26.58 -15.58
N VAL A 123 1.51 26.34 -16.88
CA VAL A 123 0.74 25.38 -17.65
C VAL A 123 1.72 24.35 -18.22
N CYS A 124 1.38 23.07 -18.08
CA CYS A 124 2.07 21.97 -18.73
C CYS A 124 1.10 21.28 -19.69
N THR A 125 1.52 21.07 -20.93
CA THR A 125 0.79 20.30 -21.93
C THR A 125 1.64 19.12 -22.38
N VAL A 126 1.15 17.89 -22.22
CA VAL A 126 1.85 16.66 -22.62
C VAL A 126 0.89 15.72 -23.33
N LYS A 127 1.21 15.31 -24.57
CA LYS A 127 0.37 14.43 -25.39
C LYS A 127 -1.11 14.87 -25.45
N GLY A 128 -1.34 16.18 -25.61
CA GLY A 128 -2.68 16.78 -25.67
C GLY A 128 -3.39 16.97 -24.31
N VAL A 129 -2.77 16.57 -23.21
CA VAL A 129 -3.31 16.76 -21.85
C VAL A 129 -2.69 18.00 -21.22
N THR A 130 -3.54 18.93 -20.76
CA THR A 130 -3.12 20.19 -20.13
C THR A 130 -3.44 20.23 -18.64
N ALA A 131 -2.51 20.74 -17.84
CA ALA A 131 -2.73 21.03 -16.43
C ALA A 131 -2.05 22.32 -15.97
N HIS A 132 -2.66 22.95 -14.97
CA HIS A 132 -2.19 24.18 -14.34
C HIS A 132 -1.58 23.89 -12.97
N GLY A 133 -0.56 24.64 -12.59
CA GLY A 133 0.05 24.64 -11.26
C GLY A 133 0.62 26.02 -10.91
N TYR A 134 1.01 26.24 -9.66
CA TYR A 134 1.71 27.47 -9.26
C TYR A 134 3.17 27.46 -9.71
N THR A 135 3.72 26.27 -9.95
CA THR A 135 5.07 26.06 -10.51
C THR A 135 5.01 25.10 -11.69
N TYR A 136 6.02 25.11 -12.55
CA TYR A 136 6.13 24.15 -13.66
C TYR A 136 6.12 22.70 -13.19
N GLY A 137 6.77 22.39 -12.06
CA GLY A 137 6.77 21.05 -11.50
C GLY A 137 5.38 20.60 -11.04
N GLU A 138 4.61 21.48 -10.41
CA GLU A 138 3.21 21.18 -10.04
C GLU A 138 2.34 20.96 -11.28
N ALA A 139 2.48 21.82 -12.29
CA ALA A 139 1.78 21.67 -13.56
C ALA A 139 2.13 20.34 -14.25
N ALA A 140 3.41 19.96 -14.25
CA ALA A 140 3.92 18.69 -14.80
C ALA A 140 3.32 17.47 -14.08
N VAL A 141 3.38 17.41 -12.75
CA VAL A 141 2.82 16.31 -11.95
C VAL A 141 1.33 16.13 -12.26
N ARG A 142 0.57 17.24 -12.31
CA ARG A 142 -0.86 17.19 -12.61
C ARG A 142 -1.15 16.75 -14.04
N ALA A 143 -0.37 17.21 -15.02
CA ALA A 143 -0.54 16.82 -16.42
C ALA A 143 -0.25 15.32 -16.62
N LEU A 144 0.84 14.83 -16.01
CA LEU A 144 1.21 13.41 -16.01
C LEU A 144 0.16 12.53 -15.32
N ALA A 145 -0.39 13.00 -14.19
CA ALA A 145 -1.46 12.29 -13.49
C ALA A 145 -2.73 12.21 -14.35
N LYS A 146 -3.15 13.32 -14.96
CA LYS A 146 -4.30 13.35 -15.88
C LYS A 146 -4.10 12.42 -17.08
N LEU A 147 -2.90 12.38 -17.65
CA LEU A 147 -2.58 11.50 -18.77
C LEU A 147 -2.76 10.01 -18.40
N LYS A 148 -2.36 9.61 -17.19
CA LYS A 148 -2.50 8.22 -16.70
C LYS A 148 -3.93 7.82 -16.36
N VAL A 149 -4.77 8.77 -15.96
CA VAL A 149 -6.18 8.52 -15.59
C VAL A 149 -7.12 8.67 -16.80
N SER A 150 -6.69 9.35 -17.86
CA SER A 150 -7.51 9.53 -19.07
C SER A 150 -7.59 8.23 -19.89
N PRO A 151 -8.79 7.76 -20.27
CA PRO A 151 -9.01 6.47 -20.95
C PRO A 151 -8.56 6.41 -22.43
N GLY A 152 -7.60 7.25 -22.86
CA GLY A 152 -7.22 7.42 -24.27
C GLY A 152 -5.74 7.18 -24.60
N SER A 153 -4.88 6.84 -23.63
CA SER A 153 -3.44 6.63 -23.89
C SER A 153 -3.11 5.16 -24.19
N GLN A 154 -3.80 4.56 -25.16
CA GLN A 154 -3.26 3.44 -25.93
C GLN A 154 -2.79 4.01 -27.26
N THR A 155 -1.50 4.30 -27.38
CA THR A 155 -0.87 4.62 -28.65
C THR A 155 -0.98 3.39 -29.55
N SER A 156 -1.83 3.45 -30.57
CA SER A 156 -1.78 2.51 -31.68
C SER A 156 -0.46 2.71 -32.42
N THR A 157 0.49 1.80 -32.25
CA THR A 157 1.53 1.57 -33.25
C THR A 157 0.85 0.90 -34.45
N ALA A 158 0.37 1.71 -35.39
CA ALA A 158 0.13 1.24 -36.74
C ALA A 158 1.48 1.20 -37.45
N GLU A 159 2.09 0.03 -37.46
CA GLU A 159 3.20 -0.28 -38.36
C GLU A 159 2.69 -0.07 -39.79
N THR A 160 3.24 0.93 -40.47
CA THR A 160 3.13 1.03 -41.92
C THR A 160 4.28 0.19 -42.48
N GLU A 161 4.04 -1.11 -42.66
CA GLU A 161 4.81 -1.91 -43.60
C GLU A 161 4.41 -1.44 -45.00
N ASP A 162 5.27 -0.62 -45.60
CA ASP A 162 5.27 -0.36 -47.04
C ASP A 162 6.31 -1.29 -47.67
N SER A 163 5.85 -2.17 -48.55
CA SER A 163 6.67 -2.98 -49.45
C SER A 163 5.77 -3.61 -50.52
N PRO A 164 6.23 -3.78 -51.76
CA PRO A 164 7.16 -2.97 -52.55
C PRO A 164 6.52 -2.37 -53.83
#